data_AF-A0A800K5Z7-F1
#
_entry.id   AF-A0A800K5Z7-F1
#
_cell.length_a   1.000
_cell.length_b   1.000
_cell.length_c   1.000
_cell.angle_alpha   90.00
_cell.angle_beta   90.00
_cell.angle_gamma   90.00
#
_symmetry.space_group_name_H-M   'P 1'
#
loop_
_entity.id
_entity.type
_entity.pdbx_description
1 polymer ?
#
loop_
_entity_poly.entity_id
_entity_poly.type
_entity_poly.pdbx_seq_one_letter_code
_entity_poly.pdbx_strand_id
1 'polypeptide(L)'
;MIAIEALGNIGEFVGAIGVVISLVYLTQQMRQNTNSVRAASFNSMVQNSIRLLEPSFRDPEFAAFLDRAERDPSSLTAEEKMRWDAYMTAVFRHFGNLVYQHRVGALDHLMWDAYQAALKEHLRTPAWCRWYEENEHVFSTALTKKVAAARRELQAERSSAA
;
A
#
# COMPACT_ATOMS: atom_id res chain seq x y z
N MET A 1 56.74 -33.23 6.92
CA MET A 1 55.30 -33.49 6.73
C MET A 1 54.45 -32.73 7.75
N ILE A 2 54.65 -32.93 9.06
CA ILE A 2 53.83 -32.33 10.15
C ILE A 2 53.70 -30.78 10.10
N ALA A 3 54.75 -30.05 9.71
CA ALA A 3 54.72 -28.57 9.71
C ALA A 3 53.82 -27.95 8.62
N ILE A 4 53.71 -28.59 7.44
CA ILE A 4 52.83 -28.11 6.35
C ILE A 4 51.36 -28.37 6.69
N GLU A 5 51.06 -29.53 7.27
CA GLU A 5 49.72 -29.87 7.75
C GLU A 5 49.27 -28.92 8.86
N ALA A 6 50.15 -28.56 9.80
CA ALA A 6 49.85 -27.59 10.84
C ALA A 6 49.53 -26.18 10.27
N LEU A 7 50.27 -25.74 9.25
CA LEU A 7 49.99 -24.47 8.56
C LEU A 7 48.68 -24.51 7.76
N GLY A 8 48.38 -25.64 7.12
CA GLY A 8 47.09 -25.86 6.43
C GLY A 8 45.92 -25.76 7.40
N ASN A 9 46.01 -26.43 8.56
CA ASN A 9 44.97 -26.40 9.59
C ASN A 9 44.75 -24.98 10.17
N ILE A 10 45.82 -24.18 10.33
CA ILE A 10 45.70 -22.77 10.75
C ILE A 10 45.01 -21.94 9.66
N GLY A 11 45.38 -22.14 8.39
CA GLY A 11 44.73 -21.47 7.25
C GLY A 11 43.24 -21.79 7.15
N GLU A 12 42.87 -23.05 7.36
CA GLU A 12 41.47 -23.50 7.41
C GLU A 12 40.73 -22.88 8.58
N PHE A 13 41.33 -22.87 9.78
CA PHE A 13 40.74 -22.26 10.97
C PHE A 13 40.50 -20.75 10.79
N VAL A 14 41.49 -20.01 10.30
CA VAL A 14 41.36 -18.57 10.02
C VAL A 14 40.35 -18.31 8.91
N GLY A 15 40.35 -19.14 7.86
CA GLY A 15 39.36 -19.09 6.78
C GLY A 15 37.94 -19.30 7.30
N ALA A 16 37.73 -20.30 8.17
CA ALA A 16 36.43 -20.57 8.79
C ALA A 16 35.95 -19.40 9.65
N ILE A 17 36.84 -18.77 10.44
CA ILE A 17 36.52 -17.55 11.19
C ILE A 17 36.12 -16.41 10.24
N GLY A 18 36.88 -16.22 9.15
CA GLY A 18 36.58 -15.21 8.13
C GLY A 18 35.19 -15.41 7.50
N VAL A 19 34.80 -16.65 7.22
CA VAL A 19 33.45 -16.99 6.72
C VAL A 19 32.38 -16.65 7.76
N VAL A 20 32.57 -17.02 9.03
CA VAL A 20 31.60 -16.71 10.10
C VAL A 20 31.41 -15.19 10.26
N ILE A 21 32.50 -14.43 10.30
CA ILE A 21 32.45 -12.96 10.37
C ILE A 21 31.71 -12.39 9.15
N SER A 22 32.00 -12.91 7.96
CA SER A 22 31.34 -12.47 6.72
C SER A 22 29.84 -12.72 6.73
N LEU A 23 29.39 -13.87 7.26
CA LEU A 23 27.97 -14.19 7.40
C LEU A 23 27.25 -13.29 8.42
N VAL A 24 27.92 -12.96 9.53
CA VAL A 24 27.38 -12.00 10.51
C VAL A 24 27.22 -10.63 9.89
N TYR A 25 28.25 -10.14 9.18
CA TYR A 25 28.19 -8.88 8.46
C TYR A 25 27.06 -8.87 7.41
N LEU A 26 26.95 -9.92 6.60
CA LEU A 26 25.90 -10.04 5.59
C LEU A 26 24.50 -10.01 6.22
N THR A 27 24.31 -10.71 7.34
CA THR A 27 23.03 -10.70 8.07
C THR A 27 22.68 -9.28 8.55
N GLN A 28 23.65 -8.55 9.10
CA GLN A 28 23.45 -7.17 9.53
C GLN A 28 23.17 -6.24 8.34
N GLN A 29 23.90 -6.42 7.24
CA GLN A 29 23.73 -5.67 6.00
C GLN A 29 22.34 -5.89 5.40
N MET A 30 21.84 -7.13 5.36
CA MET A 30 20.49 -7.45 4.89
C MET A 30 19.40 -6.80 5.75
N ARG A 31 19.58 -6.77 7.08
CA ARG A 31 18.65 -6.09 8.00
C ARG A 31 18.61 -4.58 7.74
N GLN A 32 19.77 -3.94 7.57
CA GLN A 32 19.84 -2.52 7.24
C GLN A 32 19.18 -2.23 5.89
N ASN A 33 19.49 -3.03 4.87
CA ASN A 33 18.89 -2.90 3.55
C ASN A 33 17.35 -3.05 3.61
N THR A 34 16.85 -4.04 4.34
CA THR A 34 15.41 -4.25 4.54
C THR A 34 14.74 -3.03 5.16
N ASN A 35 15.35 -2.42 6.17
CA ASN A 35 14.82 -1.22 6.81
C ASN A 35 14.82 -0.02 5.83
N SER A 36 15.88 0.15 5.05
CA SER A 36 15.94 1.21 4.02
C SER A 36 14.89 1.03 2.94
N VAL A 37 14.65 -0.20 2.47
CA VAL A 37 13.61 -0.50 1.49
C VAL A 37 12.23 -0.18 2.04
N ARG A 38 11.91 -0.58 3.28
CA ARG A 38 10.64 -0.23 3.94
C ARG A 38 10.43 1.28 4.03
N ALA A 39 11.45 2.04 4.43
CA ALA A 39 11.37 3.49 4.51
C ALA A 39 11.15 4.14 3.13
N ALA A 40 11.83 3.63 2.08
CA ALA A 40 11.64 4.12 0.71
C ALA A 40 10.24 3.78 0.16
N SER A 41 9.73 2.58 0.43
CA SER A 41 8.36 2.18 0.11
C SER A 41 7.36 3.10 0.80
N PHE A 42 7.53 3.34 2.11
CA PHE A 42 6.68 4.25 2.87
C PHE A 42 6.65 5.66 2.25
N ASN A 43 7.81 6.27 2.02
CA ASN A 43 7.88 7.59 1.42
C ASN A 43 7.19 7.62 0.04
N SER A 44 7.40 6.58 -0.78
CA SER A 44 6.74 6.47 -2.09
C SER A 44 5.22 6.41 -1.98
N MET A 45 4.68 5.75 -0.95
CA MET A 45 3.23 5.66 -0.71
C MET A 45 2.64 7.00 -0.26
N VAL A 46 3.32 7.69 0.65
CA VAL A 46 2.92 9.03 1.09
C VAL A 46 2.92 9.99 -0.09
N GLN A 47 3.98 10.00 -0.91
CA GLN A 47 4.06 10.84 -2.09
C GLN A 47 2.97 10.52 -3.13
N ASN A 48 2.62 9.25 -3.30
CA ASN A 48 1.53 8.86 -4.18
C ASN A 48 0.16 9.34 -3.65
N SER A 49 -0.04 9.29 -2.33
CA SER A 49 -1.24 9.82 -1.68
C SER A 49 -1.37 11.34 -1.89
N ILE A 50 -0.27 12.07 -1.69
CA ILE A 50 -0.22 13.52 -1.90
C ILE A 50 -0.56 13.87 -3.35
N ARG A 51 0.05 13.20 -4.33
CA ARG A 51 -0.23 13.45 -5.76
C ARG A 51 -1.69 13.19 -6.15
N LEU A 52 -2.35 12.22 -5.52
CA LEU A 52 -3.78 11.96 -5.76
C LEU A 52 -4.67 13.06 -5.18
N LEU A 53 -4.29 13.62 -4.03
CA LEU A 53 -5.04 14.68 -3.34
C LEU A 53 -4.68 16.08 -3.85
N GLU A 54 -3.54 16.22 -4.53
CA GLU A 54 -3.00 17.51 -4.97
C GLU A 54 -4.00 18.36 -5.78
N PRO A 55 -4.70 17.81 -6.77
CA PRO A 55 -5.70 18.58 -7.50
C PRO A 55 -6.80 19.13 -6.58
N SER A 56 -7.22 18.38 -5.55
CA SER A 56 -8.30 18.77 -4.63
C SER A 56 -7.95 19.96 -3.74
N PHE A 57 -6.68 20.21 -3.44
CA PHE A 57 -6.27 21.36 -2.62
C PHE A 57 -5.59 22.48 -3.41
N ARG A 58 -5.25 22.27 -4.68
CA ARG A 58 -4.64 23.29 -5.55
C ARG A 58 -5.60 23.92 -6.55
N ASP A 59 -6.64 23.20 -6.94
CA ASP A 59 -7.60 23.63 -7.95
C ASP A 59 -9.01 23.67 -7.35
N PRO A 60 -9.55 24.87 -7.06
CA PRO A 60 -10.91 25.03 -6.54
C PRO A 60 -12.00 24.46 -7.45
N GLU A 61 -11.80 24.48 -8.78
CA GLU A 61 -12.77 23.93 -9.73
C GLU A 61 -12.79 22.41 -9.65
N PHE A 62 -11.60 21.79 -9.55
CA PHE A 62 -11.49 20.34 -9.32
C PHE A 62 -12.09 19.93 -7.97
N ALA A 63 -11.85 20.71 -6.92
CA ALA A 63 -12.44 20.46 -5.60
C ALA A 63 -13.97 20.49 -5.65
N ALA A 64 -14.56 21.50 -6.31
CA ALA A 64 -16.00 21.62 -6.47
C ALA A 64 -16.59 20.51 -7.34
N PHE A 65 -15.87 20.09 -8.40
CA PHE A 65 -16.22 18.92 -9.21
C PHE A 65 -16.23 17.65 -8.37
N LEU A 66 -15.18 17.41 -7.58
CA LEU A 66 -15.04 16.20 -6.77
C LEU A 66 -16.14 16.09 -5.72
N ASP A 67 -16.43 17.19 -5.01
CA ASP A 67 -17.54 17.24 -4.04
C ASP A 67 -18.90 16.96 -4.71
N ARG A 68 -19.16 17.54 -5.90
CA ARG A 68 -20.38 17.24 -6.67
C ARG A 68 -20.43 15.77 -7.11
N ALA A 69 -19.33 15.23 -7.59
CA ALA A 69 -19.22 13.84 -8.03
C ALA A 69 -19.47 12.86 -6.88
N GLU A 70 -18.98 13.14 -5.67
CA GLU A 70 -19.22 12.29 -4.50
C GLU A 70 -20.67 12.34 -4.02
N ARG A 71 -21.31 13.51 -4.06
CA ARG A 71 -22.71 13.69 -3.63
C ARG A 71 -23.70 13.10 -4.63
N ASP A 72 -23.52 13.38 -5.91
CA ASP A 72 -24.40 12.94 -6.98
C ASP A 72 -23.65 12.67 -8.29
N PRO A 73 -23.05 11.47 -8.45
CA PRO A 73 -22.40 11.07 -9.69
C PRO A 73 -23.31 11.08 -10.93
N SER A 74 -24.64 11.03 -10.75
CA SER A 74 -25.59 10.97 -11.86
C SER A 74 -25.80 12.33 -12.53
N SER A 75 -25.42 13.41 -11.84
CA SER A 75 -25.45 14.79 -12.35
C SER A 75 -24.27 15.15 -13.25
N LEU A 76 -23.26 14.28 -13.35
CA LEU A 76 -22.04 14.55 -14.10
C LEU A 76 -22.28 14.55 -15.61
N THR A 77 -21.69 15.54 -16.29
CA THR A 77 -21.58 15.52 -17.75
C THR A 77 -20.70 14.34 -18.22
N ALA A 78 -20.72 14.03 -19.51
CA ALA A 78 -19.90 12.95 -20.06
C ALA A 78 -18.39 13.15 -19.82
N GLU A 79 -17.91 14.40 -19.94
CA GLU A 79 -16.51 14.76 -19.68
C GLU A 79 -16.15 14.63 -18.20
N GLU A 80 -17.04 15.07 -17.32
CA GLU A 80 -16.88 14.95 -15.87
C GLU A 80 -16.93 13.49 -15.42
N LYS A 81 -17.78 12.66 -16.02
CA LYS A 81 -17.82 11.23 -15.76
C LYS A 81 -16.48 10.58 -16.11
N MET A 82 -15.88 10.93 -17.24
CA MET A 82 -14.54 10.44 -17.59
C MET A 82 -13.49 10.85 -16.56
N ARG A 83 -13.54 12.08 -16.06
CA ARG A 83 -12.64 12.57 -14.99
C ARG A 83 -12.87 11.80 -13.68
N TRP A 84 -14.12 11.57 -13.30
CA TRP A 84 -14.49 10.81 -12.12
C TRP A 84 -14.01 9.36 -12.21
N ASP A 85 -14.26 8.69 -13.33
CA ASP A 85 -13.85 7.31 -13.56
C ASP A 85 -12.31 7.18 -13.53
N ALA A 86 -11.59 8.16 -14.09
CA ALA A 86 -10.12 8.21 -14.01
C ALA A 86 -9.61 8.41 -12.58
N TYR A 87 -10.21 9.34 -11.83
CA TYR A 87 -9.86 9.61 -10.44
C TYR A 87 -10.09 8.36 -9.56
N MET A 88 -11.29 7.78 -9.63
CA MET A 88 -11.66 6.59 -8.86
C MET A 88 -10.78 5.39 -9.21
N THR A 89 -10.45 5.21 -10.50
CA THR A 89 -9.49 4.18 -10.92
C THR A 89 -8.13 4.38 -10.28
N ALA A 90 -7.62 5.62 -10.26
CA ALA A 90 -6.32 5.94 -9.67
C ALA A 90 -6.32 5.69 -8.15
N VAL A 91 -7.40 6.08 -7.45
CA VAL A 91 -7.55 5.87 -6.02
C VAL A 91 -7.62 4.38 -5.66
N PHE A 92 -8.45 3.59 -6.34
CA PHE A 92 -8.53 2.16 -6.05
C PHE A 92 -7.25 1.40 -6.45
N ARG A 93 -6.54 1.83 -7.51
CA ARG A 93 -5.20 1.31 -7.80
C ARG A 93 -4.20 1.63 -6.69
N HIS A 94 -4.28 2.81 -6.10
CA HIS A 94 -3.46 3.17 -4.95
C HIS A 94 -3.73 2.25 -3.75
N PHE A 95 -5.00 2.05 -3.38
CA PHE A 95 -5.35 1.07 -2.34
C PHE A 95 -4.92 -0.36 -2.69
N GLY A 96 -5.08 -0.78 -3.94
CA GLY A 96 -4.61 -2.09 -4.41
C GLY A 96 -3.09 -2.26 -4.25
N ASN A 97 -2.33 -1.20 -4.53
CA ASN A 97 -0.89 -1.21 -4.30
C ASN A 97 -0.56 -1.27 -2.81
N LEU A 98 -1.26 -0.52 -1.94
CA LEU A 98 -1.07 -0.60 -0.49
C LEU A 98 -1.32 -2.02 0.05
N VAL A 99 -2.38 -2.69 -0.42
CA VAL A 99 -2.68 -4.09 -0.09
C VAL A 99 -1.51 -5.00 -0.49
N TYR A 100 -0.96 -4.80 -1.68
CA TYR A 100 0.19 -5.56 -2.16
C TYR A 100 1.44 -5.33 -1.29
N GLN A 101 1.77 -4.06 -1.00
CA GLN A 101 2.96 -3.69 -0.21
C GLN A 101 2.90 -4.24 1.22
N HIS A 102 1.72 -4.23 1.84
CA HIS A 102 1.52 -4.88 3.14
C HIS A 102 1.72 -6.39 3.06
N ARG A 103 1.17 -7.06 2.04
CA ARG A 103 1.31 -8.52 1.88
C ARG A 103 2.78 -8.98 1.74
N VAL A 104 3.62 -8.17 1.10
CA VAL A 104 5.06 -8.47 0.93
C VAL A 104 5.93 -7.95 2.10
N GLY A 105 5.33 -7.39 3.15
CA GLY A 105 6.04 -6.93 4.35
C GLY A 105 6.85 -5.63 4.16
N ALA A 106 6.55 -4.87 3.09
CA ALA A 106 7.18 -3.58 2.80
C ALA A 106 6.48 -2.42 3.53
N LEU A 107 5.19 -2.55 3.84
CA LEU A 107 4.43 -1.60 4.64
C LEU A 107 4.26 -2.14 6.06
N ASP A 108 4.55 -1.31 7.07
CA ASP A 108 4.36 -1.67 8.47
C ASP A 108 2.88 -1.74 8.86
N HIS A 109 2.60 -2.37 10.00
CA HIS A 109 1.23 -2.63 10.48
C HIS A 109 0.48 -1.35 10.88
N LEU A 110 1.13 -0.39 11.53
CA LEU A 110 0.47 0.85 11.98
C LEU A 110 0.00 1.68 10.79
N MET A 111 0.85 1.77 9.76
CA MET A 111 0.50 2.47 8.53
C MET A 111 -0.57 1.72 7.76
N TRP A 112 -0.45 0.39 7.69
CA TRP A 112 -1.47 -0.44 7.07
C TRP A 112 -2.84 -0.25 7.73
N ASP A 113 -2.92 -0.22 9.06
CA ASP A 113 -4.15 0.02 9.81
C ASP A 113 -4.76 1.39 9.48
N ALA A 114 -3.93 2.44 9.39
CA ALA A 114 -4.38 3.78 8.98
C ALA A 114 -4.96 3.79 7.56
N TYR A 115 -4.32 3.10 6.61
CA TYR A 115 -4.83 2.98 5.24
C TYR A 115 -6.09 2.13 5.14
N GLN A 116 -6.24 1.09 5.98
CA GLN A 116 -7.49 0.33 6.08
C GLN A 116 -8.63 1.21 6.60
N ALA A 117 -8.37 1.99 7.65
CA ALA A 117 -9.34 2.93 8.19
C ALA A 117 -9.73 3.99 7.15
N ALA A 118 -8.77 4.55 6.41
CA ALA A 118 -9.03 5.50 5.34
C ALA A 118 -9.90 4.89 4.24
N LEU A 119 -9.59 3.69 3.74
CA LEU A 119 -10.43 3.00 2.75
C LEU A 119 -11.86 2.83 3.27
N LYS A 120 -12.01 2.37 4.52
CA LYS A 120 -13.31 2.17 5.16
C LYS A 120 -14.10 3.47 5.27
N GLU A 121 -13.44 4.58 5.62
CA GLU A 121 -14.07 5.90 5.68
C GLU A 121 -14.64 6.31 4.32
N HIS A 122 -13.84 6.23 3.26
CA HIS A 122 -14.31 6.57 1.91
C HIS A 122 -15.46 5.66 1.44
N LEU A 123 -15.44 4.38 1.82
CA LEU A 123 -16.53 3.44 1.51
C LEU A 123 -17.83 3.74 2.26
N ARG A 124 -17.85 4.66 3.25
CA ARG A 124 -19.11 5.19 3.80
C ARG A 124 -19.86 6.05 2.78
N THR A 125 -19.15 6.65 1.83
CA THR A 125 -19.74 7.42 0.74
C THR A 125 -20.38 6.48 -0.29
N PRO A 126 -21.70 6.54 -0.53
CA PRO A 126 -22.38 5.60 -1.44
C PRO A 126 -21.86 5.64 -2.89
N ALA A 127 -21.41 6.82 -3.37
CA ALA A 127 -20.82 6.98 -4.69
C ALA A 127 -19.57 6.10 -4.88
N TRP A 128 -18.70 6.03 -3.86
CA TRP A 128 -17.48 5.24 -3.90
C TRP A 128 -17.77 3.74 -3.95
N CYS A 129 -18.73 3.28 -3.13
CA CYS A 129 -19.16 1.88 -3.14
C CYS A 129 -19.73 1.49 -4.51
N ARG A 130 -20.70 2.25 -5.03
CA ARG A 130 -21.35 1.95 -6.32
C ARG A 130 -20.35 1.91 -7.46
N TRP A 131 -19.48 2.93 -7.53
CA TRP A 131 -18.47 2.98 -8.57
C TRP A 131 -17.53 1.77 -8.51
N TYR A 132 -17.10 1.36 -7.31
CA TYR A 132 -16.25 0.18 -7.18
C TYR A 132 -16.95 -1.10 -7.63
N GLU A 133 -18.21 -1.32 -7.25
CA GLU A 133 -18.98 -2.49 -7.65
C GLU A 133 -19.12 -2.61 -9.17
N GLU A 134 -19.39 -1.49 -9.85
CA GLU A 134 -19.49 -1.46 -11.32
C GLU A 134 -18.15 -1.77 -12.01
N ASN A 135 -17.03 -1.49 -11.34
CA ASN A 135 -15.68 -1.56 -11.91
C ASN A 135 -14.80 -2.63 -11.25
N GLU A 136 -15.31 -3.49 -10.37
CA GLU A 136 -14.46 -4.37 -9.55
C GLU A 136 -13.62 -5.35 -10.39
N HIS A 137 -14.10 -5.69 -11.58
CA HIS A 137 -13.49 -6.62 -12.53
C HIS A 137 -12.11 -6.17 -13.04
N VAL A 138 -11.78 -4.88 -13.00
CA VAL A 138 -10.45 -4.38 -13.41
C VAL A 138 -9.43 -4.38 -12.28
N PHE A 139 -9.83 -4.72 -11.05
CA PHE A 139 -8.95 -4.69 -9.88
C PHE A 139 -8.54 -6.10 -9.43
N SER A 140 -7.47 -6.16 -8.63
CA SER A 140 -6.99 -7.43 -8.09
C SER A 140 -7.99 -8.04 -7.11
N THR A 141 -8.09 -9.36 -7.10
CA THR A 141 -8.91 -10.11 -6.13
C THR A 141 -8.53 -9.83 -4.67
N ALA A 142 -7.28 -9.47 -4.40
CA ALA A 142 -6.82 -9.07 -3.08
C ALA A 142 -7.47 -7.75 -2.63
N LEU A 143 -7.58 -6.77 -3.52
CA LEU A 143 -8.29 -5.52 -3.25
C LEU A 143 -9.78 -5.78 -3.07
N THR A 144 -10.40 -6.57 -3.94
CA THR A 144 -11.83 -6.91 -3.85
C THR A 144 -12.18 -7.54 -2.50
N LYS A 145 -11.35 -8.47 -2.01
CA LYS A 145 -11.51 -9.06 -0.67
C LYS A 145 -11.43 -8.01 0.44
N LYS A 146 -10.55 -7.01 0.31
CA LYS A 146 -10.39 -5.94 1.31
C LYS A 146 -11.55 -4.96 1.30
N VAL A 147 -12.04 -4.56 0.13
CA VAL A 147 -13.25 -3.73 0.01
C VAL A 147 -14.46 -4.47 0.59
N ALA A 148 -14.64 -5.75 0.25
CA ALA A 148 -15.71 -6.57 0.79
C ALA A 148 -15.65 -6.70 2.33
N ALA A 149 -14.45 -6.86 2.90
CA ALA A 149 -14.27 -6.89 4.35
C ALA A 149 -14.67 -5.57 5.01
N ALA A 150 -14.16 -4.43 4.51
CA ALA A 150 -14.49 -3.11 5.03
C ALA A 150 -16.00 -2.83 4.99
N ARG A 151 -16.68 -3.25 3.90
CA ARG A 151 -18.13 -3.11 3.77
C ARG A 151 -18.93 -3.93 4.78
N ARG A 152 -18.51 -5.18 5.04
CA ARG A 152 -19.15 -6.01 6.07
C ARG A 152 -19.03 -5.39 7.46
N GLU A 153 -17.87 -4.83 7.78
CA GLU A 153 -17.67 -4.11 9.04
C GLU A 153 -18.61 -2.89 9.14
N LEU A 154 -18.72 -2.09 8.08
CA LEU A 154 -19.64 -0.94 8.04
C LEU A 154 -21.11 -1.36 8.20
N GLN A 155 -21.52 -2.48 7.61
CA GLN A 155 -22.87 -3.01 7.78
C GLN A 155 -23.13 -3.46 9.22
N ALA A 156 -22.15 -4.10 9.86
CA ALA A 156 -22.25 -4.49 11.27
C ALA A 156 -22.33 -3.27 12.20
N GLU A 157 -21.54 -2.22 11.96
CA GLU A 157 -21.58 -0.95 12.70
C GLU A 157 -22.97 -0.30 12.64
N ARG A 158 -23.56 -0.24 11.44
CA ARG A 158 -24.91 0.33 11.25
C ARG A 158 -25.99 -0.50 11.94
N SER A 159 -25.84 -1.83 11.95
CA SER A 159 -26.80 -2.74 12.60
C SER A 159 -26.71 -2.69 14.13
N SER A 160 -25.53 -2.39 14.69
CA SER A 160 -25.35 -2.21 16.13
C SER A 160 -25.79 -0.83 16.64
N ALA A 161 -25.94 0.15 15.75
CA ALA A 161 -26.34 1.51 16.07
C ALA A 161 -27.86 1.76 15.91
N ALA A 162 -28.59 0.79 15.36
CA ALA A 162 -30.04 0.79 15.17
C ALA A 162 -30.73 0.00 16.29
#